data_AF-A0A922HRP8-F1
#
_entry.id   AF-A0A922HRP8-F1
#
_cell.length_a   1.000
_cell.length_b   1.000
_cell.length_c   1.000
_cell.angle_alpha   90.00
_cell.angle_beta   90.00
_cell.angle_gamma   90.00
#
_symmetry.space_group_name_H-M   'P 1'
#
loop_
_entity.id
_entity.type
_entity.pdbx_description
1 polymer ?
#
loop_
_entity_poly.entity_id
_entity_poly.type
_entity_poly.pdbx_seq_one_letter_code
_entity_poly.pdbx_strand_id
1 'polypeptide(L)'
;MSTVAKAWKVIKPHVPLIHFKKGGHPTNQTHGSMAAVSATTTTTTTKTTTTTMSLMDDTQLPARFQRKPISELEMQLIETGGVPL
;
A
#
# COMPACT_ATOMS: atom_id res chain seq x y z
N MET A 1 -22.63 58.48 -15.83
CA MET A 1 -21.61 57.43 -15.68
C MET A 1 -21.26 57.34 -14.20
N SER A 2 -21.60 56.25 -13.50
CA SER A 2 -21.24 56.05 -12.09
C SER A 2 -20.23 54.92 -11.95
N THR A 3 -19.06 55.24 -11.39
CA THR A 3 -17.98 54.29 -11.13
C THR A 3 -18.20 53.65 -9.77
N VAL A 4 -18.50 52.35 -9.75
CA VAL A 4 -18.57 51.57 -8.50
C VAL A 4 -17.14 51.14 -8.15
N ALA A 5 -16.50 51.85 -7.21
CA ALA A 5 -15.24 51.41 -6.64
C ALA A 5 -15.50 50.26 -5.64
N LYS A 6 -15.06 49.05 -5.99
CA LYS A 6 -15.18 47.87 -5.13
C LYS A 6 -13.97 47.82 -4.20
N ALA A 7 -14.18 48.13 -2.92
CA ALA A 7 -13.15 48.01 -1.89
C ALA A 7 -12.84 46.52 -1.61
N TRP A 8 -11.59 46.10 -1.79
CA TRP A 8 -11.14 44.77 -1.37
C TRP A 8 -10.93 44.73 0.14
N LYS A 9 -11.84 44.06 0.86
CA LYS A 9 -11.61 43.68 2.26
C LYS A 9 -10.52 42.61 2.29
N VAL A 10 -9.42 42.90 2.98
CA VAL A 10 -8.38 41.92 3.30
C VAL A 10 -8.98 40.86 4.23
N ILE A 11 -9.10 39.63 3.73
CA ILE A 11 -9.55 38.46 4.51
C ILE A 11 -8.33 37.93 5.25
N LYS A 12 -8.40 37.85 6.58
CA LYS A 12 -7.35 37.18 7.37
C LYS A 12 -7.37 35.68 7.03
N PRO A 13 -6.22 35.06 6.69
CA PRO A 13 -6.19 33.63 6.44
C PRO A 13 -6.54 32.88 7.72
N HIS A 14 -7.56 32.02 7.65
CA HIS A 14 -7.90 31.11 8.73
C HIS A 14 -6.91 29.95 8.73
N VAL A 15 -6.13 29.81 9.80
CA VAL A 15 -5.24 28.66 10.02
C VAL A 15 -5.99 27.66 10.88
N PRO A 16 -6.49 26.54 10.32
CA PRO A 16 -7.17 25.53 11.12
C PRO A 16 -6.19 24.86 12.08
N LEU A 17 -6.47 24.96 13.38
CA LEU A 17 -5.69 24.25 14.41
C LEU A 17 -6.28 22.85 14.61
N ILE A 18 -5.46 21.83 14.37
CA ILE A 18 -5.78 20.44 14.71
C ILE A 18 -5.45 20.24 16.19
N HIS A 19 -6.45 19.88 17.00
CA HIS A 19 -6.26 19.53 18.40
C HIS A 19 -6.31 18.01 18.56
N PHE A 20 -5.18 17.40 18.90
CA PHE A 20 -5.14 15.99 19.25
C PHE A 20 -5.60 15.80 20.69
N LYS A 21 -6.50 14.84 20.94
CA LYS A 21 -6.86 14.46 22.31
C LYS A 21 -5.63 13.89 23.02
N LYS A 22 -5.27 14.45 24.17
CA LYS A 22 -4.24 13.88 25.05
C LYS A 22 -4.74 12.54 25.58
N GLY A 23 -4.15 11.44 25.09
CA GLY A 23 -4.43 10.08 25.55
C GLY A 23 -5.23 9.17 24.60
N GLY A 24 -5.44 9.55 23.33
CA GLY A 24 -6.06 8.65 22.36
C GLY A 24 -5.09 7.58 21.85
N HIS A 25 -5.22 6.35 22.36
CA HIS A 25 -4.60 5.16 21.78
C HIS A 25 -5.15 4.94 20.36
N PRO A 26 -4.35 4.61 19.33
CA PRO A 26 -4.86 4.42 17.98
C PRO A 26 -5.62 3.08 17.91
N THR A 27 -6.92 3.10 18.17
CA THR A 27 -7.77 1.97 17.78
C THR A 27 -8.01 2.08 16.28
N ASN A 28 -7.20 1.34 15.50
CA ASN A 28 -7.42 0.97 14.11
C ASN A 28 -8.09 2.02 13.21
N GLN A 29 -7.28 2.97 12.72
CA GLN A 29 -7.59 3.61 11.45
C GLN A 29 -7.01 2.73 10.34
N THR A 30 -7.82 1.81 9.83
CA THR A 30 -7.66 1.21 8.50
C THR A 30 -7.70 2.34 7.46
N HIS A 31 -6.53 2.87 7.12
CA HIS A 31 -6.33 3.61 5.87
C HIS A 31 -5.56 2.71 4.91
N GLY A 32 -6.08 2.62 3.68
CA GLY A 32 -5.66 1.68 2.65
C GLY A 32 -4.14 1.61 2.45
N SER A 33 -3.60 0.42 2.64
CA SER A 33 -2.23 0.07 2.27
C SER A 33 -2.18 -0.08 0.75
N MET A 34 -1.76 0.98 0.04
CA MET A 34 -1.18 0.81 -1.29
C MET A 34 0.09 -0.03 -1.15
N ALA A 35 0.17 -1.08 -1.96
CA ALA A 35 1.28 -2.00 -2.01
C ALA A 35 2.60 -1.29 -2.38
N ALA A 36 3.65 -1.55 -1.60
CA ALA A 36 5.02 -1.50 -2.06
C ALA A 36 5.82 -2.51 -1.21
N VAL A 37 5.89 -3.76 -1.69
CA VAL A 37 6.82 -4.76 -1.13
C VAL A 37 8.16 -4.57 -1.81
N SER A 38 9.04 -3.82 -1.17
CA SER A 38 10.49 -3.96 -1.35
C SER A 38 11.06 -4.35 0.00
N ALA A 39 11.32 -5.64 0.19
CA ALA A 39 11.90 -6.17 1.42
C ALA A 39 13.30 -6.72 1.13
N THR A 40 14.30 -5.83 1.26
CA THR A 40 15.69 -6.22 1.53
C THR A 40 16.17 -5.36 2.68
N THR A 41 16.14 -5.86 3.92
CA THR A 41 17.24 -5.71 4.89
C THR A 41 17.06 -6.54 6.15
N THR A 42 18.20 -6.95 6.64
CA THR A 42 18.53 -7.95 7.65
C THR A 42 18.27 -7.49 9.10
N THR A 43 17.83 -8.44 9.93
CA THR A 43 18.05 -8.55 11.39
C THR A 43 17.76 -7.35 12.32
N THR A 44 16.67 -7.43 13.07
CA THR A 44 16.69 -7.17 14.53
C THR A 44 15.58 -7.92 15.23
N THR A 45 15.95 -8.58 16.33
CA THR A 45 15.17 -9.56 17.09
C THR A 45 14.00 -8.92 17.83
N THR A 46 12.79 -9.09 17.30
CA THR A 46 11.57 -9.14 18.11
C THR A 46 10.93 -10.48 17.83
N LYS A 47 10.80 -11.33 18.88
CA LYS A 47 10.00 -12.57 18.80
C LYS A 47 8.54 -12.18 18.61
N THR A 48 8.18 -11.82 17.39
CA THR A 48 6.81 -11.89 16.92
C THR A 48 6.47 -13.36 16.90
N THR A 49 5.47 -13.75 17.69
CA THR A 49 4.87 -15.07 17.58
C THR A 49 4.28 -15.17 16.19
N THR A 50 5.07 -15.63 15.23
CA THR A 50 4.63 -15.82 13.86
C THR A 50 3.67 -16.98 13.92
N THR A 51 2.38 -16.70 13.98
CA THR A 51 1.34 -17.69 13.69
C THR A 51 1.61 -18.14 12.26
N THR A 52 2.31 -19.26 12.11
CA THR A 52 2.46 -19.93 10.83
C THR A 52 1.07 -20.41 10.46
N MET A 53 0.33 -19.58 9.74
CA MET A 53 -0.84 -20.04 9.02
C MET A 53 -0.36 -21.19 8.16
N SER A 54 -0.91 -22.38 8.36
CA SER A 54 -0.71 -23.49 7.44
C SER A 54 -1.24 -23.02 6.09
N LEU A 55 -0.35 -22.53 5.23
CA LEU A 55 -0.69 -22.07 3.90
C LEU A 55 -1.14 -23.32 3.14
N MET A 56 -2.42 -23.37 2.76
CA MET A 56 -2.94 -24.46 1.94
C MET A 56 -2.14 -24.51 0.64
N ASP A 57 -1.85 -25.72 0.18
CA ASP A 57 -1.14 -25.91 -1.08
C ASP A 57 -2.02 -25.49 -2.28
N ASP A 58 -1.38 -25.09 -3.39
CA ASP A 58 -2.07 -24.65 -4.61
C ASP A 58 -3.03 -25.73 -5.16
N THR A 59 -2.73 -27.00 -4.90
CA THR A 59 -3.58 -28.14 -5.25
C THR A 59 -4.91 -28.18 -4.49
N GLN A 60 -4.96 -27.58 -3.30
CA GLN A 60 -6.14 -27.55 -2.44
C GLN A 60 -7.00 -26.29 -2.68
N LEU A 61 -6.49 -25.33 -3.45
CA LEU A 61 -7.23 -24.13 -3.82
C LEU A 61 -8.34 -24.46 -4.84
N PRO A 62 -9.51 -23.80 -4.75
CA PRO A 62 -10.54 -23.88 -5.77
C PRO A 62 -10.00 -23.54 -7.16
N ALA A 63 -10.52 -24.19 -8.20
CA ALA A 63 -10.02 -24.07 -9.58
C ALA A 63 -9.86 -22.64 -10.10
N ARG A 64 -10.68 -21.69 -9.62
CA ARG A 64 -10.59 -20.26 -10.01
C ARG A 64 -9.35 -19.54 -9.46
N PHE A 65 -8.74 -20.07 -8.41
CA PHE A 65 -7.55 -19.52 -7.76
C PHE A 65 -6.28 -20.34 -8.03
N GLN A 66 -6.39 -21.45 -8.75
CA GLN A 66 -5.23 -22.25 -9.15
C GLN A 66 -4.38 -21.48 -10.15
N ARG A 67 -3.06 -21.53 -9.95
CA ARG A 67 -2.10 -20.92 -10.87
C ARG A 67 -2.03 -21.71 -12.17
N LYS A 68 -1.72 -21.05 -13.27
CA LYS A 68 -1.47 -21.74 -14.55
C LYS A 68 -0.16 -22.52 -14.47
N PRO A 69 -0.09 -23.75 -15.01
CA PRO A 69 1.17 -24.47 -15.13
C PRO A 69 2.12 -23.71 -16.07
N ILE A 70 3.41 -23.70 -15.75
CA ILE A 70 4.43 -23.04 -16.55
C ILE A 70 4.88 -23.97 -17.68
N SER A 71 4.97 -23.45 -18.89
CA SER A 71 5.53 -24.19 -20.02
C SER A 71 7.05 -24.08 -20.08
N GLU A 72 7.71 -25.03 -20.76
CA GLU A 72 9.16 -25.06 -20.92
C GLU A 72 9.72 -23.77 -21.56
N LEU A 73 9.03 -23.27 -22.59
CA LEU A 73 9.40 -22.02 -23.25
C LEU A 73 9.32 -20.83 -22.27
N GLU A 74 8.22 -20.72 -21.52
CA GLU A 74 8.05 -19.65 -20.53
C GLU A 74 9.12 -19.72 -19.44
N MET A 75 9.45 -20.94 -18.98
CA MET A 75 10.52 -21.15 -18.00
C MET A 75 11.86 -20.63 -18.54
N GLN A 76 12.25 -21.05 -19.75
CA GLN A 76 13.47 -20.53 -20.39
C GLN A 76 13.42 -19.02 -20.55
N LEU A 77 12.28 -18.45 -20.95
CA LEU A 77 12.14 -17.01 -21.15
C LEU A 77 12.31 -16.22 -19.84
N ILE A 78 11.85 -16.78 -18.72
CA ILE A 78 12.06 -16.20 -17.40
C ILE A 78 13.54 -16.29 -17.01
N GLU A 79 14.17 -17.43 -17.24
CA GLU A 79 15.60 -17.66 -16.94
C GLU A 79 16.52 -16.75 -17.77
N THR A 80 16.20 -16.52 -19.05
CA THR A 80 16.95 -15.65 -19.95
C THR A 80 16.57 -14.17 -19.84
N GLY A 81 15.56 -13.82 -19.04
CA GLY A 81 15.11 -12.45 -18.83
C GLY A 81 14.31 -11.84 -19.99
N GLY A 82 13.74 -12.66 -20.88
CA GLY A 82 12.93 -12.22 -22.01
C GLY A 82 13.40 -12.74 -23.36
N VAL A 83 12.68 -12.33 -24.41
CA VAL A 83 13.04 -12.63 -25.82
C VAL A 83 14.23 -11.75 -26.20
N PRO A 84 15.31 -12.29 -26.79
CA PRO A 84 16.37 -11.47 -27.35
C PRO A 84 15.80 -10.59 -28.47
N LEU A 85 15.95 -9.26 -28.33
CA LEU A 85 15.58 -8.25 -29.34
C LEU A 85 16.50 -8.30 -30.56
#